data_AF-J3ADD8-F1
#
_entry.id   AF-J3ADD8-F1
#
_cell.length_a   1.000
_cell.length_b   1.000
_cell.length_c   1.000
_cell.angle_alpha   90.00
_cell.angle_beta   90.00
_cell.angle_gamma   90.00
#
_symmetry.space_group_name_H-M   'P 1'
#
loop_
_entity.id
_entity.type
_entity.pdbx_description
1 polymer ?
#
loop_
_entity_poly.entity_id
_entity_poly.type
_entity_poly.pdbx_seq_one_letter_code
_entity_poly.pdbx_strand_id
1 'polypeptide(L)'
;MEKNWKGAATAFALTTMLLGTNAQVFAANKEMILKNTEASSEEEIKLPARALEVVSALEKLEPALKALTVREVFVSENDENQVAMSISHPDNVHENAYMLFDRNSGELISLEAAVIIWDQAEKVTDEVSLQKAEKAVQELLGAKKRGMTEDPQLSRNMISEEYSIEFRNVYYPILLNGLAVDGIRFGIEVDMDNGGHLLGISFTPIDVGITQVADPKKVIAKEAIQKQIFTPERFSYGYVWEGTEDKPGLEYKLKTSPVFDALTGKQIAVEWGEEKGKGKINTADLKSISLKPQSKPFIAKNATDTQILESLFGIDTKKTYPTYRKDQQQGKINHYWANYNEVNYASVAVDQLTGEIGGYLNWAHIENLPAPLTKEQSLQKATAFLEPFAKTSEWQVEMYERVRPEDPLALKIYSNRDSAKETEKKESAEQYGFLFFEKQNGIPVMEYSYGVVIDPIKGQVAEFLASVPAEDRKYPVLKPSVTDQQVAEIFAKHVPVKLTYIWPTSSDHDAPILAYKLDTSKGWPTVDAVNGSFKWGEYED
;
A
#
# COMPACT_ATOMS: atom_id res chain seq x y z
N MET A 1 22.26 -43.67 8.14
CA MET A 1 22.50 -44.72 7.12
C MET A 1 23.46 -44.11 6.12
N GLU A 2 24.75 -44.38 6.29
CA GLU A 2 25.85 -43.84 5.50
C GLU A 2 25.89 -44.48 4.11
N LYS A 3 26.28 -43.70 3.09
CA LYS A 3 27.07 -44.23 1.97
C LYS A 3 27.98 -43.15 1.39
N ASN A 4 29.24 -43.26 1.79
CA ASN A 4 30.41 -42.70 1.11
C ASN A 4 30.51 -43.25 -0.32
N TRP A 5 30.94 -42.40 -1.26
CA TRP A 5 31.78 -42.87 -2.35
C TRP A 5 32.88 -41.84 -2.65
N LYS A 6 34.12 -42.22 -2.31
CA LYS A 6 35.36 -41.61 -2.81
C LYS A 6 35.70 -42.25 -4.16
N GLY A 7 36.09 -41.44 -5.12
CA GLY A 7 36.74 -41.90 -6.35
C GLY A 7 37.55 -40.77 -6.95
N ALA A 8 38.85 -40.75 -6.66
CA ALA A 8 39.84 -39.87 -7.28
C ALA A 8 40.44 -40.57 -8.51
N ALA A 9 40.64 -39.82 -9.60
CA ALA A 9 41.70 -40.07 -10.59
C ALA A 9 41.88 -38.76 -11.40
N THR A 10 42.93 -37.99 -11.16
CA THR A 10 44.24 -38.00 -11.84
C THR A 10 44.27 -37.10 -13.08
N ALA A 11 45.20 -36.15 -12.99
CA ALA A 11 45.57 -35.12 -13.95
C ALA A 11 45.84 -35.62 -15.37
N PHE A 12 45.54 -34.75 -16.34
CA PHE A 12 46.37 -34.57 -17.53
C PHE A 12 46.63 -33.08 -17.74
N ALA A 13 47.84 -32.68 -17.38
CA ALA A 13 48.45 -31.45 -17.88
C ALA A 13 48.92 -31.72 -19.32
N LEU A 14 48.47 -30.91 -20.26
CA LEU A 14 49.13 -30.76 -21.56
C LEU A 14 49.50 -29.29 -21.71
N THR A 15 50.73 -29.02 -21.30
CA THR A 15 51.46 -27.79 -21.54
C THR A 15 52.03 -27.88 -22.95
N THR A 16 51.54 -27.06 -23.87
CA THR A 16 52.29 -26.72 -25.09
C THR A 16 52.42 -25.21 -25.15
N MET A 17 53.56 -24.73 -24.65
CA MET A 17 54.12 -23.45 -25.03
C MET A 17 54.62 -23.57 -26.47
N LEU A 18 54.17 -22.66 -27.34
CA LEU A 18 54.94 -22.24 -28.49
C LEU A 18 54.82 -20.73 -28.63
N LEU A 19 56.00 -20.13 -28.71
CA LEU A 19 56.31 -18.71 -28.59
C LEU A 19 55.75 -17.89 -29.76
N GLY A 20 55.19 -16.73 -29.39
CA GLY A 20 55.30 -15.41 -30.00
C GLY A 20 55.38 -15.27 -31.52
N THR A 21 54.44 -14.49 -32.07
CA THR A 21 54.78 -13.23 -32.76
C THR A 21 53.54 -12.34 -32.91
N ASN A 22 53.75 -11.06 -32.62
CA ASN A 22 53.07 -9.87 -33.15
C ASN A 22 51.63 -9.55 -32.73
N ALA A 23 51.56 -8.40 -32.07
CA ALA A 23 50.41 -7.56 -31.88
C ALA A 23 49.53 -7.45 -33.14
N GLN A 24 48.25 -7.78 -32.99
CA GLN A 24 47.18 -7.13 -33.72
C GLN A 24 46.06 -6.83 -32.72
N VAL A 25 45.86 -5.53 -32.53
CA VAL A 25 44.70 -4.91 -31.90
C VAL A 25 43.45 -5.46 -32.59
N PHE A 26 42.63 -6.24 -31.89
CA PHE A 26 41.30 -6.55 -32.38
C PHE A 26 40.43 -5.32 -32.17
N ALA A 27 40.22 -4.61 -33.26
CA ALA A 27 39.19 -3.60 -33.42
C ALA A 27 37.82 -4.19 -33.07
N ALA A 28 37.02 -3.38 -32.39
CA ALA A 28 35.62 -3.65 -32.10
C ALA A 28 34.87 -4.07 -33.38
N ASN A 29 34.17 -5.20 -33.29
CA ASN A 29 33.31 -5.70 -34.34
C ASN A 29 32.12 -4.75 -34.50
N LYS A 30 32.14 -3.95 -35.59
CA LYS A 30 30.98 -3.21 -36.09
C LYS A 30 30.25 -4.11 -37.07
N GLU A 31 29.16 -4.71 -36.63
CA GLU A 31 28.04 -5.08 -37.50
C GLU A 31 26.77 -5.09 -36.64
N MET A 32 26.23 -3.88 -36.43
CA MET A 32 24.88 -3.65 -35.91
C MET A 32 23.90 -3.85 -37.07
N ILE A 33 22.96 -4.78 -36.93
CA ILE A 33 21.86 -4.94 -37.87
C ILE A 33 20.74 -3.96 -37.46
N LEU A 34 20.75 -2.77 -38.05
CA LEU A 34 19.60 -1.86 -38.08
C LEU A 34 18.65 -2.36 -39.17
N LYS A 35 17.48 -2.91 -38.80
CA LYS A 35 16.42 -3.19 -39.76
C LYS A 35 15.51 -1.96 -39.86
N ASN A 36 15.75 -1.12 -40.86
CA ASN A 36 14.76 -0.14 -41.31
C ASN A 36 13.74 -0.86 -42.19
N THR A 37 12.47 -0.84 -41.78
CA THR A 37 11.37 -1.18 -42.68
C THR A 37 11.10 0.04 -43.56
N GLU A 38 11.14 -0.14 -44.88
CA GLU A 38 11.10 0.95 -45.87
C GLU A 38 9.80 1.78 -45.81
N ALA A 39 9.96 3.10 -45.62
CA ALA A 39 9.44 4.19 -46.46
C ALA A 39 8.99 5.43 -45.65
N SER A 40 9.94 6.27 -45.25
CA SER A 40 9.83 7.74 -45.21
C SER A 40 11.24 8.29 -44.96
N SER A 41 11.60 9.42 -45.55
CA SER A 41 12.86 10.11 -45.30
C SER A 41 12.84 10.81 -43.93
N GLU A 42 12.68 10.03 -42.86
CA GLU A 42 12.80 10.52 -41.49
C GLU A 42 14.28 10.65 -41.14
N GLU A 43 14.65 11.82 -40.62
CA GLU A 43 15.96 12.05 -40.01
C GLU A 43 16.31 10.86 -39.11
N GLU A 44 17.47 10.25 -39.29
CA GLU A 44 17.96 9.18 -38.42
C GLU A 44 18.11 9.76 -36.99
N ILE A 45 17.11 9.52 -36.14
CA ILE A 45 17.07 10.02 -34.77
C ILE A 45 18.19 9.35 -33.99
N LYS A 46 19.16 10.14 -33.52
CA LYS A 46 20.33 9.66 -32.78
C LYS A 46 20.19 9.94 -31.29
N LEU A 47 20.64 9.00 -30.47
CA LEU A 47 20.77 9.21 -29.04
C LEU A 47 21.85 10.27 -28.74
N PRO A 48 21.60 11.17 -27.78
CA PRO A 48 22.63 12.06 -27.28
C PRO A 48 23.84 11.29 -26.72
N ALA A 49 25.02 11.92 -26.70
CA ALA A 49 26.25 11.28 -26.22
C ALA A 49 26.11 10.75 -24.78
N ARG A 50 25.46 11.52 -23.90
CA ARG A 50 25.19 11.09 -22.52
C ARG A 50 24.28 9.87 -22.45
N ALA A 51 23.27 9.76 -23.31
CA ALA A 51 22.40 8.59 -23.35
C ALA A 51 23.19 7.32 -23.74
N LEU A 52 24.15 7.43 -24.68
CA LEU A 52 25.04 6.31 -25.03
C LEU A 52 25.95 5.87 -23.85
N GLU A 53 26.41 6.82 -23.03
CA GLU A 53 27.16 6.51 -21.80
C GLU A 53 26.28 5.77 -20.78
N VAL A 54 25.03 6.21 -20.61
CA VAL A 54 24.06 5.54 -19.72
C VAL A 54 23.76 4.14 -20.20
N VAL A 55 23.51 3.93 -21.49
CA VAL A 55 23.30 2.59 -22.07
C VAL A 55 24.51 1.70 -21.82
N SER A 56 25.73 2.22 -22.00
CA SER A 56 26.96 1.47 -21.75
C SER A 56 27.15 1.12 -20.27
N ALA A 57 26.77 2.02 -19.36
CA ALA A 57 26.79 1.76 -17.92
C ALA A 57 25.74 0.71 -17.53
N LEU A 58 24.53 0.80 -18.10
CA LEU A 58 23.46 -0.17 -17.89
C LEU A 58 23.88 -1.58 -18.35
N GLU A 59 24.46 -1.73 -19.53
CA GLU A 59 24.98 -3.02 -20.03
C GLU A 59 26.16 -3.57 -19.22
N LYS A 60 26.81 -2.73 -18.40
CA LYS A 60 27.85 -3.16 -17.46
C LYS A 60 27.26 -3.60 -16.13
N LEU A 61 26.19 -2.93 -15.68
CA LEU A 61 25.43 -3.30 -14.48
C LEU A 61 24.65 -4.60 -14.72
N GLU A 62 24.01 -4.72 -15.89
CA GLU A 62 23.20 -5.85 -16.32
C GLU A 62 23.71 -6.43 -17.66
N PRO A 63 24.73 -7.31 -17.63
CA PRO A 63 25.32 -7.86 -18.85
C PRO A 63 24.37 -8.64 -19.76
N ALA A 64 23.27 -9.18 -19.21
CA ALA A 64 22.25 -9.91 -19.97
C ALA A 64 21.61 -9.04 -21.07
N LEU A 65 21.52 -7.73 -20.86
CA LEU A 65 20.97 -6.79 -21.85
C LEU A 65 21.75 -6.75 -23.17
N LYS A 66 23.00 -7.24 -23.19
CA LYS A 66 23.80 -7.34 -24.42
C LYS A 66 23.26 -8.38 -25.40
N ALA A 67 22.45 -9.33 -24.94
CA ALA A 67 21.76 -10.28 -25.81
C ALA A 67 20.62 -9.63 -26.61
N LEU A 68 20.17 -8.45 -26.21
CA LEU A 68 19.13 -7.67 -26.89
C LEU A 68 19.78 -6.87 -28.04
N THR A 69 19.87 -7.51 -29.21
CA THR A 69 20.62 -6.97 -30.37
C THR A 69 19.77 -6.12 -31.30
N VAL A 70 18.43 -6.25 -31.26
CA VAL A 70 17.54 -5.38 -32.04
C VAL A 70 17.39 -4.07 -31.28
N ARG A 71 17.73 -2.94 -31.91
CA ARG A 71 17.74 -1.62 -31.28
C ARG A 71 17.02 -0.62 -32.16
N GLU A 72 16.02 0.03 -31.59
CA GLU A 72 15.22 1.05 -32.26
C GLU A 72 15.26 2.34 -31.43
N VAL A 73 15.48 3.46 -32.12
CA VAL A 73 15.53 4.78 -31.49
C VAL A 73 14.51 5.67 -32.18
N PHE A 74 13.62 6.27 -31.40
CA PHE A 74 12.53 7.10 -31.90
C PHE A 74 12.22 8.23 -30.92
N VAL A 75 11.63 9.31 -31.42
CA VAL A 75 11.10 10.38 -30.55
C VAL A 75 9.88 9.84 -29.83
N SER A 76 9.77 10.12 -28.53
CA SER A 76 8.61 9.68 -27.74
C SER A 76 7.32 10.25 -28.31
N GLU A 77 6.30 9.41 -28.48
CA GLU A 77 4.98 9.86 -28.94
C GLU A 77 4.30 10.83 -27.97
N ASN A 78 4.71 10.78 -26.69
CA ASN A 78 4.12 11.58 -25.61
C ASN A 78 4.77 12.96 -25.46
N ASP A 79 6.03 13.12 -25.87
CA ASP A 79 6.80 14.37 -25.70
C ASP A 79 7.96 14.46 -26.70
N GLU A 80 7.91 15.45 -27.60
CA GLU A 80 8.93 15.67 -28.64
C GLU A 80 10.34 16.00 -28.10
N ASN A 81 10.42 16.38 -26.81
CA ASN A 81 11.66 16.62 -26.08
C ASN A 81 12.26 15.34 -25.49
N GLN A 82 11.65 14.19 -25.73
CA GLN A 82 12.13 12.90 -25.24
C GLN A 82 12.48 11.98 -26.41
N VAL A 83 13.53 11.18 -26.21
CA VAL A 83 13.95 10.15 -27.15
C VAL A 83 13.92 8.81 -26.43
N ALA A 84 13.28 7.84 -27.07
CA ALA A 84 13.16 6.48 -26.57
C ALA A 84 14.15 5.56 -27.29
N MET A 85 14.62 4.55 -26.56
CA MET A 85 15.36 3.42 -27.10
C MET A 85 14.66 2.14 -26.66
N SER A 86 14.18 1.37 -27.63
CA SER A 86 13.72 0.00 -27.43
C SER A 86 14.84 -0.95 -27.80
N ILE A 87 15.15 -1.90 -26.90
CA ILE A 87 16.07 -3.00 -27.16
C ILE A 87 15.34 -4.33 -26.97
N SER A 88 15.50 -5.27 -27.91
CA SER A 88 14.81 -6.56 -27.86
C SER A 88 15.65 -7.72 -28.38
N HIS A 89 15.28 -8.93 -27.95
CA HIS A 89 15.84 -10.15 -28.49
C HIS A 89 15.28 -10.39 -29.91
N PRO A 90 16.11 -10.74 -30.90
CA PRO A 90 15.67 -10.90 -32.29
C PRO A 90 14.57 -11.97 -32.47
N ASP A 91 14.58 -12.98 -31.61
CA ASP A 91 13.68 -14.14 -31.70
C ASP A 91 12.62 -14.18 -30.59
N ASN A 92 12.65 -13.25 -29.62
CA ASN A 92 11.70 -13.22 -28.50
C ASN A 92 11.28 -11.79 -28.17
N VAL A 93 10.08 -11.41 -28.60
CA VAL A 93 9.53 -10.06 -28.39
C VAL A 93 9.24 -9.75 -26.92
N HIS A 94 9.16 -10.76 -26.05
CA HIS A 94 8.94 -10.57 -24.62
C HIS A 94 10.24 -10.27 -23.86
N GLU A 95 11.41 -10.58 -24.43
CA GLU A 95 12.71 -10.18 -23.90
C GLU A 95 13.05 -8.81 -24.47
N ASN A 96 12.64 -7.76 -23.75
CA ASN A 96 12.86 -6.39 -24.18
C ASN A 96 13.15 -5.47 -22.98
N ALA A 97 13.78 -4.35 -23.29
CA ALA A 97 13.88 -3.22 -22.38
C ALA A 97 13.62 -1.91 -23.13
N TYR A 98 13.01 -0.97 -22.43
CA TYR A 98 12.64 0.34 -22.90
C TYR A 98 13.32 1.40 -22.06
N MET A 99 13.99 2.35 -22.70
CA MET A 99 14.66 3.47 -22.05
C MET A 99 14.15 4.77 -22.61
N LEU A 100 13.90 5.73 -21.73
CA LEU A 100 13.45 7.07 -22.09
C LEU A 100 14.47 8.10 -21.62
N PHE A 101 14.89 8.98 -22.52
CA PHE A 101 15.89 10.01 -22.25
C PHE A 101 15.36 11.40 -22.59
N ASP A 102 15.84 12.40 -21.85
CA ASP A 102 15.72 13.79 -22.27
C ASP A 102 16.57 14.01 -23.53
N ARG A 103 15.95 14.51 -24.59
CA ARG A 103 16.56 14.61 -25.93
C ARG A 103 17.72 15.62 -25.98
N ASN A 104 17.71 16.62 -25.10
CA ASN A 104 18.70 17.69 -25.11
C ASN A 104 19.93 17.35 -24.28
N SER A 105 19.72 16.83 -23.07
CA SER A 105 20.77 16.51 -22.11
C SER A 105 21.25 15.06 -22.20
N GLY A 106 20.43 14.15 -22.75
CA GLY A 106 20.68 12.71 -22.74
C GLY A 106 20.59 12.07 -21.36
N GLU A 107 20.01 12.77 -20.37
CA GLU A 107 19.76 12.20 -19.05
C GLU A 107 18.65 11.13 -19.13
N LEU A 108 18.82 10.04 -18.39
CA LEU A 108 17.79 9.02 -18.23
C LEU A 108 16.60 9.58 -17.45
N ILE A 109 15.40 9.36 -17.99
CA ILE A 109 14.11 9.64 -17.36
C ILE A 109 13.58 8.35 -16.74
N SER A 110 13.51 7.28 -17.52
CA SER A 110 13.09 5.97 -17.05
C SER A 110 13.74 4.82 -17.83
N LEU A 111 13.86 3.69 -17.15
CA LEU A 111 14.16 2.37 -17.69
C LEU A 111 13.05 1.42 -17.24
N GLU A 112 12.62 0.55 -18.13
CA GLU A 112 11.81 -0.62 -17.85
C GLU A 112 12.38 -1.81 -18.63
N ALA A 113 12.52 -2.96 -17.98
CA ALA A 113 13.10 -4.16 -18.55
C ALA A 113 12.26 -5.38 -18.16
N ALA A 114 12.01 -6.25 -19.13
CA ALA A 114 11.25 -7.46 -18.91
C ALA A 114 12.02 -8.41 -17.99
N VAL A 115 11.37 -8.89 -16.93
CA VAL A 115 11.99 -9.79 -15.95
C VAL A 115 12.52 -11.08 -16.59
N ILE A 116 11.87 -11.55 -17.66
CA ILE A 116 12.24 -12.80 -18.34
C ILE A 116 13.61 -12.76 -19.03
N ILE A 117 14.26 -11.58 -19.09
CA ILE A 117 15.66 -11.46 -19.53
C ILE A 117 16.59 -12.27 -18.62
N TRP A 118 16.23 -12.40 -17.35
CA TRP A 118 17.02 -13.10 -16.34
C TRP A 118 16.34 -14.42 -15.95
N ASP A 119 17.13 -15.49 -15.92
CA ASP A 119 16.74 -16.69 -15.18
C ASP A 119 16.78 -16.33 -13.69
N GLN A 120 15.62 -16.34 -13.03
CA GLN A 120 15.53 -15.90 -11.63
C GLN A 120 16.51 -16.69 -10.75
N ALA A 121 17.47 -15.94 -10.20
CA ALA A 121 18.52 -16.47 -9.35
C ALA A 121 18.04 -16.64 -7.90
N GLU A 122 18.90 -17.20 -7.04
CA GLU A 122 18.65 -17.21 -5.60
C GLU A 122 18.47 -15.79 -5.07
N LYS A 123 17.54 -15.66 -4.11
CA LYS A 123 17.18 -14.39 -3.49
C LYS A 123 18.40 -13.73 -2.86
N VAL A 124 18.69 -12.49 -3.26
CA VAL A 124 19.74 -11.67 -2.63
C VAL A 124 19.27 -11.09 -1.30
N THR A 125 20.22 -10.72 -0.44
CA THR A 125 19.92 -10.05 0.83
C THR A 125 19.51 -8.60 0.61
N ASP A 126 18.74 -8.04 1.53
CA ASP A 126 18.29 -6.63 1.49
C ASP A 126 19.47 -5.64 1.40
N GLU A 127 20.58 -5.94 2.09
CA GLU A 127 21.81 -5.14 2.01
C GLU A 127 22.41 -5.14 0.60
N VAL A 128 22.42 -6.29 -0.08
CA VAL A 128 22.90 -6.39 -1.46
C VAL A 128 21.98 -5.63 -2.41
N SER A 129 20.66 -5.73 -2.24
CA SER A 129 19.69 -4.97 -3.03
C SER A 129 19.91 -3.47 -2.90
N LEU A 130 20.06 -2.96 -1.67
CA LEU A 130 20.33 -1.53 -1.42
C LEU A 130 21.65 -1.07 -2.04
N GLN A 131 22.72 -1.87 -1.95
CA GLN A 131 24.01 -1.54 -2.56
C GLN A 131 23.94 -1.50 -4.09
N LYS A 132 23.23 -2.46 -4.70
CA LYS A 132 23.02 -2.49 -6.16
C LYS A 132 22.18 -1.30 -6.62
N ALA A 133 21.08 -0.99 -5.93
CA ALA A 133 20.25 0.16 -6.22
C ALA A 133 21.05 1.48 -6.13
N GLU A 134 21.81 1.68 -5.05
CA GLU A 134 22.63 2.89 -4.89
C GLU A 134 23.65 3.04 -6.02
N LYS A 135 24.28 1.94 -6.44
CA LYS A 135 25.21 1.94 -7.57
C LYS A 135 24.50 2.28 -8.88
N ALA A 136 23.34 1.69 -9.16
CA ALA A 136 22.54 1.99 -10.35
C ALA A 136 22.12 3.45 -10.38
N VAL A 137 21.64 4.00 -9.27
CA VAL A 137 21.28 5.42 -9.15
C VAL A 137 22.48 6.32 -9.43
N GLN A 138 23.65 6.03 -8.86
CA GLN A 138 24.85 6.83 -9.09
C GLN A 138 25.37 6.76 -10.52
N GLU A 139 25.38 5.58 -11.14
CA GLU A 139 25.92 5.40 -12.51
C GLU A 139 24.95 5.91 -13.58
N LEU A 140 23.64 5.69 -13.41
CA LEU A 140 22.61 5.98 -14.43
C LEU A 140 22.01 7.38 -14.28
N LEU A 141 21.60 7.77 -13.06
CA LEU A 141 20.94 9.06 -12.79
C LEU A 141 21.93 10.15 -12.34
N GLY A 142 23.06 9.74 -11.75
CA GLY A 142 24.13 10.64 -11.34
C GLY A 142 23.95 11.25 -9.94
N ALA A 143 25.08 11.72 -9.37
CA ALA A 143 25.16 12.25 -8.02
C ALA A 143 24.25 13.46 -7.76
N LYS A 144 23.94 14.26 -8.80
CA LYS A 144 23.05 15.43 -8.68
C LYS A 144 21.62 15.01 -8.30
N LYS A 145 21.03 14.04 -9.01
CA LYS A 145 19.67 13.53 -8.72
C LYS A 145 19.65 12.80 -7.38
N ARG A 146 20.67 11.98 -7.10
CA ARG A 146 20.84 11.31 -5.79
C ARG A 146 20.95 12.30 -4.62
N GLY A 147 21.59 13.44 -4.82
CA GLY A 147 21.71 14.50 -3.82
C GLY A 147 20.41 15.26 -3.53
N MET A 148 19.36 15.03 -4.32
CA MET A 148 18.02 15.60 -4.11
C MET A 148 17.11 14.70 -3.28
N THR A 149 17.58 13.53 -2.83
CA THR A 149 16.75 12.53 -2.14
C THR A 149 17.26 12.19 -0.74
N GLU A 150 16.37 11.68 0.11
CA GLU A 150 16.67 11.09 1.43
C GLU A 150 17.39 9.73 1.26
N ASP A 151 17.69 9.07 2.39
CA ASP A 151 18.15 7.69 2.40
C ASP A 151 17.08 6.74 1.81
N PRO A 152 17.50 5.66 1.13
CA PRO A 152 16.59 4.73 0.50
C PRO A 152 15.70 3.99 1.49
N GLN A 153 14.49 3.71 1.06
CA GLN A 153 13.50 2.86 1.72
C GLN A 153 13.30 1.61 0.87
N LEU A 154 13.45 0.45 1.49
CA LEU A 154 13.26 -0.84 0.80
C LEU A 154 11.83 -1.33 1.01
N SER A 155 11.16 -1.71 -0.07
CA SER A 155 9.85 -2.34 -0.01
C SER A 155 9.92 -3.79 0.49
N ARG A 156 8.77 -4.28 0.94
CA ARG A 156 8.55 -5.72 1.10
C ARG A 156 8.47 -6.44 -0.24
N ASN A 157 8.52 -7.77 -0.13
CA ASN A 157 7.95 -8.76 -1.04
C ASN A 157 6.83 -8.28 -1.97
N MET A 158 7.05 -7.77 -3.18
CA MET A 158 5.90 -7.56 -4.07
C MET A 158 5.77 -8.77 -4.98
N ILE A 159 4.71 -9.56 -4.80
CA ILE A 159 4.35 -10.63 -5.75
C ILE A 159 3.45 -10.00 -6.79
N SER A 160 3.91 -9.91 -8.04
CA SER A 160 3.02 -9.62 -9.15
C SER A 160 2.12 -10.84 -9.37
N GLU A 161 0.83 -10.71 -9.06
CA GLU A 161 -0.15 -11.79 -9.26
C GLU A 161 -0.29 -12.19 -10.74
N GLU A 162 -0.05 -11.26 -11.66
CA GLU A 162 -0.16 -11.49 -13.11
C GLU A 162 1.02 -12.33 -13.65
N TYR A 163 2.22 -12.13 -13.11
CA TYR A 163 3.43 -12.78 -13.62
C TYR A 163 4.02 -13.83 -12.68
N SER A 164 3.50 -13.99 -11.46
CA SER A 164 4.09 -14.83 -10.40
C SER A 164 5.56 -14.47 -10.12
N ILE A 165 5.89 -13.18 -10.25
CA ILE A 165 7.23 -12.65 -10.09
C ILE A 165 7.30 -11.88 -8.78
N GLU A 166 8.29 -12.21 -7.97
CA GLU A 166 8.67 -11.41 -6.81
C GLU A 166 9.63 -10.30 -7.26
N PHE A 167 9.23 -9.06 -6.99
CA PHE A 167 10.06 -7.87 -7.19
C PHE A 167 10.20 -7.07 -5.89
N ARG A 168 11.29 -6.30 -5.86
CA ARG A 168 11.77 -5.46 -4.77
C ARG A 168 11.86 -4.04 -5.30
N ASN A 169 11.26 -3.11 -4.59
CA ASN A 169 11.36 -1.70 -4.89
C ASN A 169 12.28 -1.02 -3.87
N VAL A 170 13.23 -0.22 -4.36
CA VAL A 170 14.02 0.69 -3.53
C VAL A 170 13.63 2.11 -3.92
N TYR A 171 13.00 2.79 -2.98
CA TYR A 171 12.50 4.14 -3.16
C TYR A 171 13.38 5.15 -2.44
N TYR A 172 13.78 6.22 -3.13
CA TYR A 172 14.51 7.34 -2.55
C TYR A 172 13.60 8.58 -2.52
N PRO A 173 13.06 8.96 -1.35
CA PRO A 173 12.14 10.09 -1.23
C PRO A 173 12.77 11.40 -1.68
N ILE A 174 12.05 12.22 -2.46
CA ILE A 174 12.54 13.55 -2.84
C ILE A 174 12.60 14.48 -1.62
N LEU A 175 13.63 15.32 -1.56
CA LEU A 175 13.79 16.35 -0.54
C LEU A 175 13.28 17.70 -1.06
N LEU A 176 12.39 18.33 -0.29
CA LEU A 176 11.97 19.72 -0.44
C LEU A 176 12.38 20.49 0.81
N ASN A 177 13.15 21.57 0.66
CA ASN A 177 13.71 22.33 1.79
C ASN A 177 14.42 21.47 2.85
N GLY A 178 15.05 20.37 2.42
CA GLY A 178 15.76 19.43 3.30
C GLY A 178 14.86 18.46 4.07
N LEU A 179 13.56 18.39 3.75
CA LEU A 179 12.61 17.42 4.30
C LEU A 179 12.09 16.52 3.20
N ALA A 180 11.91 15.23 3.50
CA ALA A 180 11.25 14.33 2.57
C ALA A 180 9.81 14.75 2.29
N VAL A 181 9.36 14.50 1.07
CA VAL A 181 7.96 14.56 0.68
C VAL A 181 7.35 13.16 0.88
N ASP A 182 6.24 13.09 1.59
CA ASP A 182 5.50 11.86 1.90
C ASP A 182 4.83 11.29 0.65
N GLY A 183 4.90 9.96 0.50
CA GLY A 183 4.37 9.20 -0.64
C GLY A 183 5.34 9.02 -1.80
N ILE A 184 5.09 8.02 -2.65
CA ILE A 184 6.01 7.56 -3.70
C ILE A 184 5.96 8.36 -5.02
N ARG A 185 5.18 9.45 -5.06
CA ARG A 185 4.91 10.19 -6.32
C ARG A 185 6.15 10.87 -6.92
N PHE A 186 7.10 11.27 -6.09
CA PHE A 186 8.29 12.03 -6.49
C PHE A 186 9.53 11.36 -5.93
N GLY A 187 10.68 11.50 -6.57
CA GLY A 187 11.93 10.91 -6.11
C GLY A 187 12.49 9.90 -7.11
N ILE A 188 13.29 8.96 -6.61
CA ILE A 188 13.88 7.90 -7.43
C ILE A 188 13.26 6.58 -7.05
N GLU A 189 12.83 5.82 -8.04
CA GLU A 189 12.31 4.49 -7.88
C GLU A 189 13.24 3.50 -8.59
N VAL A 190 13.55 2.39 -7.95
CA VAL A 190 14.40 1.33 -8.49
C VAL A 190 13.70 0.00 -8.27
N ASP A 191 13.32 -0.66 -9.36
CA ASP A 191 12.69 -1.97 -9.34
C ASP A 191 13.72 -3.05 -9.65
N MET A 192 13.71 -4.10 -8.84
CA MET A 192 14.60 -5.24 -8.99
C MET A 192 13.85 -6.55 -8.85
N ASP A 193 14.33 -7.60 -9.50
CA ASP A 193 13.85 -8.96 -9.23
C ASP A 193 14.45 -9.52 -7.92
N ASN A 194 14.08 -10.75 -7.58
CA ASN A 194 14.64 -11.45 -6.41
C ASN A 194 16.15 -11.68 -6.47
N GLY A 195 16.75 -11.80 -7.66
CA GLY A 195 18.21 -11.88 -7.86
C GLY A 195 18.91 -10.52 -7.73
N GLY A 196 18.14 -9.44 -7.56
CA GLY A 196 18.63 -8.07 -7.54
C GLY A 196 19.09 -7.61 -8.92
N HIS A 197 18.45 -8.08 -9.99
CA HIS A 197 18.61 -7.56 -11.35
C HIS A 197 17.75 -6.33 -11.55
N LEU A 198 18.29 -5.29 -12.19
CA LEU A 198 17.59 -4.03 -12.41
C LEU A 198 16.49 -4.18 -13.46
N LEU A 199 15.23 -4.16 -13.02
CA LEU A 199 14.04 -4.16 -13.86
C LEU A 199 13.63 -2.76 -14.28
N GLY A 200 13.82 -1.79 -13.39
CA GLY A 200 13.38 -0.43 -13.64
C GLY A 200 14.16 0.57 -12.83
N ILE A 201 14.33 1.76 -13.39
CA ILE A 201 14.76 2.93 -12.64
C ILE A 201 14.08 4.16 -13.21
N SER A 202 13.51 5.00 -12.34
CA SER A 202 12.87 6.24 -12.76
C SER A 202 13.25 7.38 -11.82
N PHE A 203 13.18 8.60 -12.34
CA PHE A 203 13.28 9.80 -11.52
C PHE A 203 12.14 10.75 -11.82
N THR A 204 11.29 10.99 -10.82
CA THR A 204 10.21 11.96 -10.90
C THR A 204 10.59 13.20 -10.10
N PRO A 205 10.97 14.32 -10.75
CA PRO A 205 11.32 15.53 -10.04
C PRO A 205 10.10 16.17 -9.39
N ILE A 206 10.36 17.02 -8.39
CA ILE A 206 9.35 17.92 -7.84
C ILE A 206 9.50 19.30 -8.49
N ASP A 207 8.45 19.77 -9.15
CA ASP A 207 8.36 21.15 -9.62
C ASP A 207 7.32 21.90 -8.77
N VAL A 208 7.80 22.81 -7.93
CA VAL A 208 6.95 23.66 -7.08
C VAL A 208 6.63 25.00 -7.74
N GLY A 209 7.09 25.23 -8.99
CA GLY A 209 6.79 26.42 -9.77
C GLY A 209 6.98 27.74 -9.02
N ILE A 210 5.97 28.61 -9.12
CA ILE A 210 5.85 29.89 -8.39
C ILE A 210 5.19 29.73 -7.01
N THR A 211 4.87 28.51 -6.59
CA THR A 211 4.05 28.28 -5.41
C THR A 211 4.86 28.49 -4.14
N GLN A 212 4.28 29.24 -3.20
CA GLN A 212 4.92 29.48 -1.91
C GLN A 212 4.87 28.22 -1.05
N VAL A 213 5.98 27.47 -1.02
CA VAL A 213 6.16 26.34 -0.11
C VAL A 213 6.35 26.86 1.32
N ALA A 214 5.66 26.24 2.28
CA ALA A 214 5.80 26.57 3.69
C ALA A 214 7.24 26.35 4.19
N ASP A 215 7.79 27.31 4.93
CA ASP A 215 9.16 27.26 5.46
C ASP A 215 9.22 26.38 6.72
N PRO A 216 10.05 25.33 6.75
CA PRO A 216 10.17 24.44 7.90
C PRO A 216 10.72 25.12 9.15
N LYS A 217 11.29 26.32 9.04
CA LYS A 217 11.75 27.11 10.20
C LYS A 217 10.62 27.81 10.96
N LYS A 218 9.41 27.86 10.39
CA LYS A 218 8.24 28.55 10.98
C LYS A 218 7.29 27.62 11.72
N VAL A 219 7.65 26.35 11.86
CA VAL A 219 6.81 25.34 12.49
C VAL A 219 6.70 25.56 13.99
N ILE A 220 5.60 25.10 14.56
CA ILE A 220 5.47 24.99 16.01
C ILE A 220 6.35 23.86 16.54
N ALA A 221 6.67 23.91 17.83
CA ALA A 221 7.53 22.91 18.48
C ALA A 221 6.93 21.50 18.42
N LYS A 222 7.76 20.50 18.06
CA LYS A 222 7.38 19.08 17.96
C LYS A 222 6.80 18.56 19.28
N GLU A 223 7.32 19.00 20.41
CA GLU A 223 6.88 18.58 21.75
C GLU A 223 5.43 19.00 22.02
N ALA A 224 4.98 20.14 21.46
CA ALA A 224 3.60 20.57 21.57
C ALA A 224 2.65 19.68 20.76
N ILE A 225 3.11 19.12 19.64
CA ILE A 225 2.37 18.14 18.85
C ILE A 225 2.36 16.77 19.53
N GLN A 226 3.50 16.30 20.04
CA GLN A 226 3.59 15.03 20.76
C GLN A 226 2.57 14.96 21.91
N LYS A 227 2.41 16.04 22.68
CA LYS A 227 1.42 16.14 23.76
C LYS A 227 -0.03 16.07 23.29
N GLN A 228 -0.32 16.36 22.03
CA GLN A 228 -1.67 16.23 21.44
C GLN A 228 -1.93 14.83 20.87
N ILE A 229 -0.88 14.12 20.47
CA ILE A 229 -0.96 12.76 19.90
C ILE A 229 -0.96 11.69 20.99
N PHE A 230 -0.14 11.84 22.02
CA PHE A 230 0.00 10.81 23.05
C PHE A 230 -0.83 11.19 24.27
N THR A 231 -2.12 10.91 24.17
CA THR A 231 -3.09 11.07 25.26
C THR A 231 -3.86 9.76 25.48
N PRO A 232 -4.25 9.43 26.73
CA PRO A 232 -4.94 8.18 27.08
C PRO A 232 -6.09 7.81 26.14
N GLU A 233 -6.91 8.79 25.75
CA GLU A 233 -8.08 8.58 24.90
C GLU A 233 -7.76 8.25 23.44
N ARG A 234 -6.49 8.18 23.04
CA ARG A 234 -6.08 7.78 21.67
C ARG A 234 -5.60 6.32 21.59
N PHE A 235 -5.64 5.59 22.70
CA PHE A 235 -5.23 4.19 22.75
C PHE A 235 -6.43 3.26 22.88
N SER A 236 -6.49 2.26 22.01
CA SER A 236 -7.37 1.10 22.18
C SER A 236 -6.70 0.10 23.12
N TYR A 237 -7.49 -0.54 23.98
CA TYR A 237 -7.04 -1.53 24.96
C TYR A 237 -7.87 -2.81 24.83
N GLY A 238 -7.19 -3.96 24.81
CA GLY A 238 -7.87 -5.24 24.79
C GLY A 238 -6.97 -6.45 24.55
N TYR A 239 -7.61 -7.61 24.39
CA TYR A 239 -6.92 -8.87 24.13
C TYR A 239 -6.39 -8.95 22.69
N VAL A 240 -5.25 -9.62 22.58
CA VAL A 240 -4.58 -10.02 21.34
C VAL A 240 -4.16 -11.49 21.48
N TRP A 241 -4.28 -12.28 20.42
CA TRP A 241 -3.86 -13.68 20.38
C TRP A 241 -2.35 -13.79 20.22
N GLU A 242 -1.77 -12.97 19.35
CA GLU A 242 -0.34 -12.94 19.07
C GLU A 242 0.30 -11.71 19.74
N GLY A 243 0.32 -11.78 21.08
CA GLY A 243 0.85 -10.73 21.93
C GLY A 243 2.37 -10.78 22.07
N THR A 244 2.87 -10.52 23.28
CA THR A 244 4.30 -10.61 23.59
C THR A 244 4.74 -12.08 23.61
N GLU A 245 5.88 -12.39 22.95
CA GLU A 245 6.40 -13.77 22.80
C GLU A 245 5.40 -14.73 22.13
N ASP A 246 4.61 -14.25 21.16
CA ASP A 246 3.63 -15.03 20.39
C ASP A 246 2.59 -15.75 21.26
N LYS A 247 2.27 -15.14 22.41
CA LYS A 247 1.28 -15.65 23.37
C LYS A 247 0.08 -14.71 23.49
N PRO A 248 -1.10 -15.25 23.83
CA PRO A 248 -2.26 -14.41 24.11
C PRO A 248 -1.97 -13.41 25.24
N GLY A 249 -2.26 -12.13 24.98
CA GLY A 249 -1.85 -11.01 25.81
C GLY A 249 -2.88 -9.90 25.90
N LEU A 250 -2.60 -8.89 26.72
CA LEU A 250 -3.34 -7.63 26.78
C LEU A 250 -2.44 -6.52 26.26
N GLU A 251 -2.94 -5.72 25.32
CA GLU A 251 -2.17 -4.68 24.67
C GLU A 251 -2.91 -3.35 24.59
N TYR A 252 -2.12 -2.28 24.54
CA TYR A 252 -2.53 -0.96 24.11
C TYR A 252 -2.01 -0.71 22.69
N LYS A 253 -2.87 -0.24 21.79
CA LYS A 253 -2.51 0.15 20.43
C LYS A 253 -2.97 1.57 20.17
N LEU A 254 -2.16 2.37 19.47
CA LEU A 254 -2.63 3.68 19.04
C LEU A 254 -3.78 3.49 18.04
N LYS A 255 -4.88 4.25 18.18
CA LYS A 255 -6.06 4.04 17.33
C LYS A 255 -5.84 4.51 15.89
N THR A 256 -5.17 5.64 15.71
CA THR A 256 -5.00 6.28 14.40
C THR A 256 -3.65 6.98 14.30
N SER A 257 -3.25 7.33 13.06
CA SER A 257 -2.08 8.17 12.78
C SER A 257 -2.57 9.57 12.40
N PRO A 258 -2.76 10.48 13.39
CA PRO A 258 -3.28 11.80 13.10
C PRO A 258 -2.22 12.67 12.40
N VAL A 259 -2.68 13.53 11.51
CA VAL A 259 -1.86 14.50 10.77
C VAL A 259 -2.12 15.90 11.32
N PHE A 260 -1.05 16.64 11.65
CA PHE A 260 -1.14 18.00 12.17
C PHE A 260 -0.47 19.00 11.23
N ASP A 261 -1.11 20.14 11.00
CA ASP A 261 -0.52 21.28 10.32
C ASP A 261 0.66 21.79 11.16
N ALA A 262 1.85 21.82 10.57
CA ALA A 262 3.05 22.15 11.32
C ALA A 262 3.17 23.64 11.67
N LEU A 263 2.45 24.53 10.97
CA LEU A 263 2.48 25.98 11.21
C LEU A 263 1.45 26.40 12.27
N THR A 264 0.28 25.78 12.27
CA THR A 264 -0.83 26.14 13.17
C THR A 264 -0.96 25.21 14.37
N GLY A 265 -0.41 24.01 14.28
CA GLY A 265 -0.55 22.96 15.28
C GLY A 265 -1.93 22.33 15.36
N LYS A 266 -2.83 22.63 14.41
CA LYS A 266 -4.16 22.05 14.32
C LYS A 266 -4.08 20.70 13.64
N GLN A 267 -4.84 19.74 14.16
CA GLN A 267 -5.04 18.47 13.48
C GLN A 267 -5.79 18.72 12.15
N ILE A 268 -5.19 18.30 11.04
CA ILE A 268 -5.78 18.37 9.70
C ILE A 268 -6.65 17.14 9.49
N ALA A 269 -6.12 15.97 9.78
CA ALA A 269 -6.65 14.72 9.22
C ALA A 269 -6.42 13.53 10.15
N VAL A 270 -7.22 12.48 9.92
CA VAL A 270 -7.06 11.14 10.47
C VAL A 270 -7.08 10.20 9.27
N GLU A 271 -6.13 9.26 9.16
CA GLU A 271 -6.07 8.30 8.03
C GLU A 271 -7.29 7.36 7.94
N TRP A 272 -8.21 7.42 8.91
CA TRP A 272 -9.46 6.66 8.94
C TRP A 272 -10.65 7.59 9.25
N GLY A 273 -11.72 7.46 8.47
CA GLY A 273 -12.87 8.38 8.32
C GLY A 273 -13.79 8.58 9.52
N GLU A 274 -13.22 8.86 10.70
CA GLU A 274 -13.95 9.20 11.93
C GLU A 274 -13.75 10.68 12.27
N GLU A 275 -14.54 11.55 11.66
CA GLU A 275 -14.27 12.97 11.76
C GLU A 275 -14.67 13.58 13.11
N LYS A 276 -15.71 13.04 13.77
CA LYS A 276 -16.19 13.58 15.05
C LYS A 276 -15.28 13.23 16.24
N GLY A 277 -14.51 12.15 16.15
CA GLY A 277 -13.61 11.72 17.22
C GLY A 277 -12.22 12.35 17.18
N LYS A 278 -11.81 12.95 16.05
CA LYS A 278 -10.41 13.38 15.80
C LYS A 278 -9.39 12.27 16.12
N GLY A 279 -9.78 11.00 15.95
CA GLY A 279 -8.96 9.84 16.30
C GLY A 279 -8.83 9.59 17.82
N LYS A 280 -9.77 10.08 18.62
CA LYS A 280 -9.91 9.79 20.05
C LYS A 280 -11.13 8.89 20.29
N ILE A 281 -11.04 8.00 21.26
CA ILE A 281 -12.17 7.24 21.78
C ILE A 281 -13.16 8.20 22.41
N ASN A 282 -14.36 8.25 21.86
CA ASN A 282 -15.49 8.92 22.49
C ASN A 282 -16.23 7.90 23.37
N THR A 283 -16.18 8.07 24.68
CA THR A 283 -16.86 7.16 25.62
C THR A 283 -18.38 7.11 25.41
N ALA A 284 -18.99 8.16 24.85
CA ALA A 284 -20.41 8.14 24.49
C ALA A 284 -20.72 7.20 23.31
N ASP A 285 -19.71 6.96 22.47
CA ASP A 285 -19.78 6.10 21.30
C ASP A 285 -19.34 4.65 21.58
N LEU A 286 -18.86 4.39 22.79
CA LEU A 286 -18.47 3.05 23.25
C LEU A 286 -19.57 2.45 24.13
N LYS A 287 -20.19 1.36 23.69
CA LYS A 287 -21.28 0.70 24.42
C LYS A 287 -21.00 -0.77 24.65
N SER A 288 -21.30 -1.25 25.84
CA SER A 288 -21.47 -2.69 26.07
C SER A 288 -22.86 -3.11 25.63
N ILE A 289 -22.95 -4.14 24.80
CA ILE A 289 -24.22 -4.68 24.32
C ILE A 289 -24.28 -6.19 24.57
N SER A 290 -25.50 -6.70 24.64
CA SER A 290 -25.75 -8.13 24.68
C SER A 290 -26.39 -8.55 23.35
N LEU A 291 -25.73 -9.44 22.62
CA LEU A 291 -26.30 -10.11 21.45
C LEU A 291 -27.05 -11.37 21.88
N LYS A 292 -27.98 -11.82 21.03
CA LYS A 292 -28.65 -13.12 21.15
C LYS A 292 -28.00 -14.09 20.17
N PRO A 293 -26.89 -14.76 20.56
CA PRO A 293 -26.15 -15.62 19.65
C PRO A 293 -27.03 -16.77 19.16
N GLN A 294 -27.10 -16.94 17.84
CA GLN A 294 -27.70 -18.12 17.21
C GLN A 294 -26.64 -19.05 16.63
N SER A 295 -25.37 -18.60 16.60
CA SER A 295 -24.21 -19.35 16.09
C SER A 295 -24.44 -19.95 14.70
N LYS A 296 -25.24 -19.27 13.87
CA LYS A 296 -25.38 -19.63 12.47
C LYS A 296 -24.10 -19.19 11.77
N PRO A 297 -23.44 -20.07 11.02
CA PRO A 297 -22.21 -19.68 10.38
C PRO A 297 -22.54 -18.77 9.17
N PHE A 298 -21.65 -17.84 8.83
CA PHE A 298 -21.76 -16.98 7.64
C PHE A 298 -21.49 -17.79 6.35
N ILE A 299 -22.16 -18.92 6.17
CA ILE A 299 -21.83 -19.89 5.12
C ILE A 299 -22.63 -19.61 3.86
N ALA A 300 -21.93 -19.27 2.77
CA ALA A 300 -22.46 -19.24 1.41
C ALA A 300 -22.18 -20.55 0.63
N LYS A 301 -21.69 -21.61 1.30
CA LYS A 301 -21.31 -22.87 0.66
C LYS A 301 -22.50 -23.46 -0.11
N ASN A 302 -22.38 -23.51 -1.43
CA ASN A 302 -23.40 -23.91 -2.40
C ASN A 302 -24.60 -22.97 -2.57
N ALA A 303 -24.56 -21.77 -1.99
CA ALA A 303 -25.51 -20.72 -2.34
C ALA A 303 -25.29 -20.32 -3.79
N THR A 304 -26.37 -20.09 -4.55
CA THR A 304 -26.25 -19.41 -5.84
C THR A 304 -25.78 -17.98 -5.59
N ASP A 305 -25.16 -17.37 -6.60
CA ASP A 305 -24.82 -15.95 -6.61
C ASP A 305 -26.00 -15.08 -6.17
N THR A 306 -27.20 -15.34 -6.67
CA THR A 306 -28.40 -14.61 -6.27
C THR A 306 -28.80 -14.83 -4.80
N GLN A 307 -28.59 -16.04 -4.26
CA GLN A 307 -28.96 -16.37 -2.88
C GLN A 307 -28.08 -15.67 -1.84
N ILE A 308 -26.82 -15.38 -2.17
CA ILE A 308 -25.89 -14.73 -1.24
C ILE A 308 -26.43 -13.34 -0.86
N LEU A 309 -26.75 -12.50 -1.85
CA LEU A 309 -27.24 -11.14 -1.59
C LEU A 309 -28.69 -11.11 -1.08
N GLU A 310 -29.56 -11.97 -1.60
CA GLU A 310 -30.96 -12.02 -1.17
C GLU A 310 -31.11 -12.49 0.27
N SER A 311 -30.41 -13.56 0.67
CA SER A 311 -30.57 -14.17 1.99
C SER A 311 -29.86 -13.42 3.12
N LEU A 312 -28.73 -12.79 2.84
CA LEU A 312 -27.91 -12.13 3.85
C LEU A 312 -28.18 -10.64 3.95
N PHE A 313 -28.49 -9.99 2.83
CA PHE A 313 -28.58 -8.54 2.76
C PHE A 313 -29.95 -8.04 2.29
N GLY A 314 -30.87 -8.94 1.92
CA GLY A 314 -32.25 -8.60 1.56
C GLY A 314 -32.37 -7.87 0.22
N ILE A 315 -31.43 -8.08 -0.70
CA ILE A 315 -31.37 -7.37 -1.99
C ILE A 315 -31.83 -8.29 -3.12
N ASP A 316 -32.83 -7.85 -3.89
CA ASP A 316 -33.26 -8.52 -5.13
C ASP A 316 -32.23 -8.28 -6.24
N THR A 317 -31.37 -9.27 -6.44
CA THR A 317 -30.27 -9.20 -7.41
C THR A 317 -30.74 -9.05 -8.85
N LYS A 318 -31.86 -9.68 -9.21
CA LYS A 318 -32.36 -9.70 -10.60
C LYS A 318 -32.93 -8.35 -11.01
N LYS A 319 -33.47 -7.60 -10.05
CA LYS A 319 -33.95 -6.23 -10.28
C LYS A 319 -32.81 -5.22 -10.26
N THR A 320 -31.88 -5.35 -9.33
CA THR A 320 -30.89 -4.30 -9.05
C THR A 320 -29.60 -4.44 -9.87
N TYR A 321 -29.21 -5.65 -10.27
CA TYR A 321 -27.94 -5.91 -10.96
C TYR A 321 -28.11 -6.88 -12.15
N PRO A 322 -28.10 -6.37 -13.40
CA PRO A 322 -28.18 -7.23 -14.59
C PRO A 322 -26.88 -7.98 -14.90
N THR A 323 -25.75 -7.59 -14.29
CA THR A 323 -24.44 -8.21 -14.54
C THR A 323 -23.88 -8.86 -13.30
N TYR A 324 -23.23 -10.00 -13.49
CA TYR A 324 -22.56 -10.77 -12.45
C TYR A 324 -21.23 -11.30 -12.98
N ARG A 325 -20.18 -11.21 -12.14
CA ARG A 325 -18.89 -11.89 -12.37
C ARG A 325 -18.38 -12.46 -11.04
N LYS A 326 -17.52 -13.46 -11.13
CA LYS A 326 -16.75 -13.97 -10.00
C LYS A 326 -15.29 -14.10 -10.37
N ASP A 327 -14.42 -13.87 -9.41
CA ASP A 327 -13.00 -14.22 -9.49
C ASP A 327 -12.59 -15.09 -8.29
N GLN A 328 -11.43 -15.72 -8.42
CA GLN A 328 -10.83 -16.53 -7.38
C GLN A 328 -9.39 -16.09 -7.21
N GLN A 329 -9.04 -15.68 -6.00
CA GLN A 329 -7.72 -15.18 -5.68
C GLN A 329 -7.35 -15.62 -4.27
N GLN A 330 -6.15 -16.20 -4.11
CA GLN A 330 -5.56 -16.54 -2.80
C GLN A 330 -6.51 -17.30 -1.85
N GLY A 331 -7.24 -18.29 -2.36
CA GLY A 331 -8.19 -19.07 -1.54
C GLY A 331 -9.47 -18.30 -1.16
N LYS A 332 -9.74 -17.15 -1.78
CA LYS A 332 -11.00 -16.40 -1.68
C LYS A 332 -11.73 -16.43 -3.02
N ILE A 333 -13.05 -16.42 -2.97
CA ILE A 333 -13.95 -16.23 -4.10
C ILE A 333 -14.59 -14.85 -3.93
N ASN A 334 -14.31 -13.91 -4.83
CA ASN A 334 -15.04 -12.64 -4.81
C ASN A 334 -16.15 -12.68 -5.86
N HIS A 335 -17.34 -12.35 -5.41
CA HIS A 335 -18.53 -12.20 -6.23
C HIS A 335 -18.79 -10.71 -6.46
N TYR A 336 -19.14 -10.34 -7.68
CA TYR A 336 -19.42 -8.95 -8.06
C TYR A 336 -20.71 -8.88 -8.85
N TRP A 337 -21.54 -7.92 -8.49
CA TRP A 337 -22.78 -7.57 -9.18
C TRP A 337 -22.74 -6.11 -9.57
N ALA A 338 -23.18 -5.78 -10.78
CA ALA A 338 -23.22 -4.39 -11.23
C ALA A 338 -24.43 -4.09 -12.12
N ASN A 339 -24.89 -2.84 -12.01
CA ASN A 339 -25.72 -2.17 -13.00
C ASN A 339 -25.01 -0.87 -13.40
N TYR A 340 -24.23 -0.93 -14.48
CA TYR A 340 -23.46 0.21 -14.94
C TYR A 340 -24.33 1.39 -15.40
N ASN A 341 -25.59 1.16 -15.77
CA ASN A 341 -26.51 2.23 -16.17
C ASN A 341 -26.98 3.05 -14.97
N GLU A 342 -27.21 2.40 -13.83
CA GLU A 342 -27.65 3.03 -12.58
C GLU A 342 -26.49 3.29 -11.61
N VAL A 343 -25.27 2.93 -11.99
CA VAL A 343 -24.07 3.00 -11.13
C VAL A 343 -24.27 2.23 -9.82
N ASN A 344 -24.99 1.11 -9.89
CA ASN A 344 -25.11 0.20 -8.75
C ASN A 344 -23.98 -0.84 -8.80
N TYR A 345 -23.38 -1.14 -7.66
CA TYR A 345 -22.37 -2.16 -7.49
C TYR A 345 -22.56 -2.89 -6.16
N ALA A 346 -22.34 -4.20 -6.15
CA ALA A 346 -22.16 -4.96 -4.92
C ALA A 346 -21.03 -5.96 -5.07
N SER A 347 -20.36 -6.28 -3.96
CA SER A 347 -19.39 -7.35 -3.90
C SER A 347 -19.46 -8.12 -2.59
N VAL A 348 -19.13 -9.41 -2.64
CA VAL A 348 -19.00 -10.29 -1.48
C VAL A 348 -17.72 -11.10 -1.63
N ALA A 349 -16.90 -11.11 -0.58
CA ALA A 349 -15.71 -11.95 -0.49
C ALA A 349 -16.03 -13.18 0.39
N VAL A 350 -15.75 -14.37 -0.15
CA VAL A 350 -16.02 -15.66 0.49
C VAL A 350 -14.74 -16.47 0.59
N ASP A 351 -14.44 -17.05 1.74
CA ASP A 351 -13.37 -18.03 1.89
C ASP A 351 -13.71 -19.32 1.11
N GLN A 352 -12.81 -19.76 0.24
CA GLN A 352 -13.05 -20.90 -0.65
C GLN A 352 -13.15 -22.23 0.10
N LEU A 353 -12.45 -22.39 1.22
CA LEU A 353 -12.38 -23.64 1.98
C LEU A 353 -13.57 -23.77 2.94
N THR A 354 -13.81 -22.72 3.72
CA THR A 354 -14.83 -22.69 4.77
C THR A 354 -16.19 -22.28 4.21
N GLY A 355 -16.21 -21.45 3.15
CA GLY A 355 -17.42 -20.83 2.62
C GLY A 355 -17.90 -19.65 3.46
N GLU A 356 -17.08 -19.16 4.40
CA GLU A 356 -17.39 -18.03 5.27
C GLU A 356 -17.26 -16.70 4.53
N ILE A 357 -18.13 -15.75 4.85
CA ILE A 357 -18.09 -14.40 4.26
C ILE A 357 -17.13 -13.54 5.07
N GLY A 358 -16.06 -13.09 4.41
CA GLY A 358 -15.08 -12.16 4.97
C GLY A 358 -15.46 -10.70 4.80
N GLY A 359 -16.26 -10.38 3.77
CA GLY A 359 -16.68 -8.99 3.55
C GLY A 359 -17.78 -8.83 2.51
N TYR A 360 -18.48 -7.70 2.59
CA TYR A 360 -19.52 -7.28 1.68
C TYR A 360 -19.51 -5.75 1.54
N LEU A 361 -19.72 -5.30 0.31
CA LEU A 361 -19.93 -3.89 -0.02
C LEU A 361 -21.13 -3.79 -0.93
N ASN A 362 -21.99 -2.81 -0.69
CA ASN A 362 -23.11 -2.49 -1.56
C ASN A 362 -23.29 -0.98 -1.72
N TRP A 363 -23.24 -0.58 -2.97
CA TRP A 363 -23.62 0.71 -3.46
C TRP A 363 -24.81 0.54 -4.40
N ALA A 364 -26.02 0.78 -3.90
CA ALA A 364 -27.23 0.75 -4.73
C ALA A 364 -28.04 2.04 -4.55
N HIS A 365 -28.50 2.57 -5.68
CA HIS A 365 -29.51 3.60 -5.77
C HIS A 365 -30.90 2.96 -5.62
N ILE A 366 -31.27 2.65 -4.39
CA ILE A 366 -32.63 2.21 -4.04
C ILE A 366 -33.44 3.36 -3.44
N GLU A 367 -34.76 3.16 -3.33
CA GLU A 367 -35.67 4.13 -2.75
C GLU A 367 -35.27 4.49 -1.30
N ASN A 368 -35.36 5.78 -0.99
CA ASN A 368 -35.09 6.28 0.35
C ASN A 368 -36.22 5.91 1.31
N LEU A 369 -35.87 5.74 2.58
CA LEU A 369 -36.85 5.68 3.65
C LEU A 369 -37.63 7.00 3.75
N PRO A 370 -38.89 6.97 4.24
CA PRO A 370 -39.66 8.18 4.52
C PRO A 370 -38.97 9.16 5.48
N ALA A 371 -38.14 8.63 6.38
CA ALA A 371 -37.26 9.39 7.26
C ALA A 371 -35.94 8.63 7.46
N PRO A 372 -34.79 9.31 7.49
CA PRO A 372 -33.52 8.66 7.79
C PRO A 372 -33.50 8.04 9.19
N LEU A 373 -32.80 6.91 9.33
CA LEU A 373 -32.56 6.28 10.63
C LEU A 373 -31.65 7.17 11.51
N THR A 374 -31.91 7.19 12.81
CA THR A 374 -30.97 7.74 13.79
C THR A 374 -29.77 6.79 13.99
N LYS A 375 -28.73 7.26 14.68
CA LYS A 375 -27.57 6.44 15.06
C LYS A 375 -27.99 5.23 15.89
N GLU A 376 -28.89 5.42 16.86
CA GLU A 376 -29.44 4.34 17.71
C GLU A 376 -30.30 3.35 16.93
N GLN A 377 -31.14 3.82 15.99
CA GLN A 377 -31.93 2.93 15.14
C GLN A 377 -31.02 2.12 14.20
N SER A 378 -29.96 2.74 13.70
CA SER A 378 -28.94 2.07 12.89
C SER A 378 -28.18 1.03 13.71
N LEU A 379 -27.85 1.31 14.98
CA LEU A 379 -27.24 0.34 15.90
C LEU A 379 -28.16 -0.87 16.12
N GLN A 380 -29.47 -0.66 16.32
CA GLN A 380 -30.44 -1.75 16.46
C GLN A 380 -30.47 -2.63 15.22
N LYS A 381 -30.41 -2.01 14.04
CA LYS A 381 -30.36 -2.73 12.77
C LYS A 381 -29.06 -3.53 12.60
N ALA A 382 -27.92 -2.93 12.89
CA ALA A 382 -26.62 -3.60 12.85
C ALA A 382 -26.55 -4.77 13.86
N THR A 383 -27.12 -4.57 15.05
CA THR A 383 -27.26 -5.60 16.09
C THR A 383 -28.09 -6.78 15.56
N ALA A 384 -29.29 -6.52 15.02
CA ALA A 384 -30.17 -7.55 14.48
C ALA A 384 -29.54 -8.31 13.30
N PHE A 385 -28.73 -7.62 12.49
CA PHE A 385 -27.95 -8.23 11.41
C PHE A 385 -26.89 -9.21 11.94
N LEU A 386 -26.21 -8.88 13.05
CA LEU A 386 -25.16 -9.72 13.62
C LEU A 386 -25.64 -10.84 14.54
N GLU A 387 -26.80 -10.69 15.21
CA GLU A 387 -27.34 -11.70 16.14
C GLU A 387 -27.35 -13.15 15.60
N PRO A 388 -27.71 -13.41 14.33
CA PRO A 388 -27.67 -14.76 13.77
C PRO A 388 -26.28 -15.41 13.83
N PHE A 389 -25.22 -14.60 13.71
CA PHE A 389 -23.85 -15.04 13.52
C PHE A 389 -22.98 -14.94 14.75
N ALA A 390 -23.39 -14.13 15.73
CA ALA A 390 -22.70 -14.00 16.99
C ALA A 390 -22.53 -15.36 17.68
N LYS A 391 -21.30 -15.64 18.14
CA LYS A 391 -20.94 -16.84 18.91
C LYS A 391 -21.19 -16.66 20.40
N THR A 392 -21.01 -15.45 20.90
CA THR A 392 -21.11 -15.08 22.31
C THR A 392 -22.17 -14.01 22.53
N SER A 393 -22.61 -13.83 23.77
CA SER A 393 -23.59 -12.80 24.12
C SER A 393 -22.96 -11.46 24.46
N GLU A 394 -21.71 -11.41 24.93
CA GLU A 394 -21.12 -10.17 25.46
C GLU A 394 -20.22 -9.49 24.43
N TRP A 395 -20.59 -8.26 24.05
CA TRP A 395 -19.87 -7.50 23.03
C TRP A 395 -19.65 -6.06 23.48
N GLN A 396 -18.59 -5.45 22.96
CA GLN A 396 -18.39 -4.02 22.95
C GLN A 396 -18.65 -3.53 21.52
N VAL A 397 -19.45 -2.48 21.38
CA VAL A 397 -19.62 -1.79 20.10
C VAL A 397 -19.00 -0.40 20.20
N GLU A 398 -18.17 -0.09 19.21
CA GLU A 398 -17.68 1.26 18.94
C GLU A 398 -18.47 1.82 17.76
N MET A 399 -19.11 2.97 17.96
CA MET A 399 -19.93 3.63 16.95
C MET A 399 -19.15 4.77 16.31
N TYR A 400 -19.12 4.82 14.99
CA TYR A 400 -18.51 5.94 14.26
C TYR A 400 -19.46 6.47 13.18
N GLU A 401 -19.18 7.69 12.75
CA GLU A 401 -19.94 8.36 11.70
C GLU A 401 -18.99 8.61 10.54
N ARG A 402 -19.36 8.09 9.37
CA ARG A 402 -18.70 8.47 8.13
C ARG A 402 -19.31 9.80 7.71
N VAL A 403 -18.58 10.87 7.98
CA VAL A 403 -18.91 12.21 7.54
C VAL A 403 -17.81 12.68 6.62
N ARG A 404 -18.20 13.46 5.61
CA ARG A 404 -17.27 14.10 4.69
C ARG A 404 -16.48 15.17 5.43
N PRO A 405 -15.14 15.25 5.23
CA PRO A 405 -14.36 16.22 5.94
C PRO A 405 -14.81 17.67 5.80
N GLU A 406 -15.01 18.37 6.92
CA GLU A 406 -15.32 19.81 6.91
C GLU A 406 -14.06 20.66 6.69
N ASP A 407 -12.91 20.18 7.17
CA ASP A 407 -11.63 20.88 6.97
C ASP A 407 -11.22 20.82 5.49
N PRO A 408 -11.10 21.96 4.80
CA PRO A 408 -10.67 21.99 3.41
C PRO A 408 -9.33 21.30 3.17
N LEU A 409 -8.38 21.36 4.12
CA LEU A 409 -7.10 20.68 4.01
C LEU A 409 -7.24 19.15 4.12
N ALA A 410 -8.15 18.65 4.96
CA ALA A 410 -8.44 17.22 5.07
C ALA A 410 -9.04 16.68 3.77
N LEU A 411 -10.00 17.40 3.18
CA LEU A 411 -10.58 17.06 1.88
C LEU A 411 -9.52 16.96 0.79
N LYS A 412 -8.51 17.82 0.82
CA LYS A 412 -7.43 17.84 -0.16
C LYS A 412 -6.46 16.66 -0.02
N ILE A 413 -6.23 16.18 1.22
CA ILE A 413 -5.40 15.01 1.48
C ILE A 413 -6.08 13.70 1.04
N TYR A 414 -7.41 13.59 1.18
CA TYR A 414 -8.14 12.34 0.97
C TYR A 414 -9.12 12.32 -0.21
N SER A 415 -9.21 13.39 -1.01
CA SER A 415 -10.08 13.36 -2.20
C SER A 415 -9.44 12.53 -3.31
N ASN A 416 -10.12 11.45 -3.67
CA ASN A 416 -9.99 10.87 -5.00
C ASN A 416 -10.65 11.84 -6.00
N ARG A 417 -10.02 12.04 -7.15
CA ARG A 417 -10.42 13.03 -8.17
C ARG A 417 -11.92 12.92 -8.51
N ASP A 418 -12.55 14.09 -8.75
CA ASP A 418 -13.94 14.34 -9.20
C ASP A 418 -14.99 14.85 -8.20
N SER A 419 -14.62 15.42 -7.05
CA SER A 419 -15.61 16.07 -6.17
C SER A 419 -15.96 17.53 -6.56
N ALA A 420 -15.68 17.96 -7.80
CA ALA A 420 -15.87 19.35 -8.26
C ALA A 420 -17.35 19.79 -8.39
N LYS A 421 -18.33 18.93 -8.07
CA LYS A 421 -19.75 19.22 -8.29
C LYS A 421 -20.69 19.06 -7.10
N GLU A 422 -20.21 18.89 -5.88
CA GLU A 422 -21.10 18.80 -4.71
C GLU A 422 -21.00 20.03 -3.82
N THR A 423 -21.84 21.02 -4.11
CA THR A 423 -21.98 22.29 -3.39
C THR A 423 -22.94 22.26 -2.21
N GLU A 424 -23.37 21.08 -1.73
CA GLU A 424 -24.31 21.01 -0.60
C GLU A 424 -23.64 20.48 0.66
N LYS A 425 -23.53 21.37 1.66
CA LYS A 425 -23.31 20.99 3.06
C LYS A 425 -24.50 20.13 3.51
N LYS A 426 -24.35 18.80 3.46
CA LYS A 426 -25.24 17.92 4.21
C LYS A 426 -24.67 17.76 5.62
N GLU A 427 -25.35 18.34 6.61
CA GLU A 427 -25.03 18.18 8.03
C GLU A 427 -25.34 16.76 8.57
N SER A 428 -26.00 15.91 7.77
CA SER A 428 -26.33 14.53 8.14
C SER A 428 -25.16 13.58 7.87
N ALA A 429 -24.88 12.66 8.80
CA ALA A 429 -23.96 11.55 8.57
C ALA A 429 -24.31 10.80 7.28
N GLU A 430 -23.31 10.60 6.41
CA GLU A 430 -23.50 9.86 5.16
C GLU A 430 -23.80 8.39 5.47
N GLN A 431 -23.10 7.84 6.47
CA GLN A 431 -23.27 6.48 6.96
C GLN A 431 -22.97 6.38 8.46
N TYR A 432 -23.62 5.45 9.16
CA TYR A 432 -23.28 5.08 10.53
C TYR A 432 -22.52 3.76 10.53
N GLY A 433 -21.31 3.75 11.08
CA GLY A 433 -20.46 2.58 11.21
C GLY A 433 -20.44 2.05 12.64
N PHE A 434 -20.28 0.73 12.76
CA PHE A 434 -20.30 0.01 14.03
C PHE A 434 -19.22 -1.09 14.01
N LEU A 435 -18.23 -0.99 14.89
CA LEU A 435 -17.24 -2.05 15.13
C LEU A 435 -17.64 -2.83 16.36
N PHE A 436 -17.93 -4.12 16.19
CA PHE A 436 -18.31 -5.03 17.26
C PHE A 436 -17.13 -5.91 17.63
N PHE A 437 -16.69 -5.81 18.87
CA PHE A 437 -15.62 -6.61 19.45
C PHE A 437 -16.20 -7.57 20.49
N GLU A 438 -15.91 -8.86 20.34
CA GLU A 438 -16.27 -9.85 21.36
C GLU A 438 -15.59 -9.49 22.68
N LYS A 439 -16.30 -9.64 23.80
CA LYS A 439 -15.69 -9.52 25.13
C LYS A 439 -15.43 -10.89 25.73
N GLN A 440 -14.20 -11.07 26.21
CA GLN A 440 -13.86 -12.16 27.12
C GLN A 440 -13.36 -11.57 28.43
N ASN A 441 -13.82 -12.12 29.56
CA ASN A 441 -13.46 -11.60 30.89
C ASN A 441 -13.76 -10.07 31.05
N GLY A 442 -14.79 -9.57 30.36
CA GLY A 442 -15.16 -8.15 30.36
C GLY A 442 -14.28 -7.22 29.52
N ILE A 443 -13.29 -7.74 28.79
CA ILE A 443 -12.33 -6.97 27.98
C ILE A 443 -12.55 -7.31 26.49
N PRO A 444 -12.55 -6.32 25.58
CA PRO A 444 -12.69 -6.57 24.14
C PRO A 444 -11.48 -7.30 23.56
N VAL A 445 -11.71 -8.17 22.58
CA VAL A 445 -10.67 -8.78 21.74
C VAL A 445 -10.46 -7.87 20.52
N MET A 446 -9.29 -7.26 20.37
CA MET A 446 -9.07 -6.18 19.39
C MET A 446 -8.67 -6.65 17.99
N GLU A 447 -8.11 -7.85 17.85
CA GLU A 447 -7.70 -8.39 16.55
C GLU A 447 -8.90 -8.73 15.66
N TYR A 448 -10.05 -8.99 16.30
CA TYR A 448 -11.19 -9.61 15.67
C TYR A 448 -12.44 -8.80 15.90
N SER A 449 -13.10 -8.43 14.81
CA SER A 449 -14.32 -7.65 14.86
C SER A 449 -15.27 -7.97 13.73
N TYR A 450 -16.53 -7.60 13.95
CA TYR A 450 -17.47 -7.37 12.87
C TYR A 450 -17.60 -5.86 12.65
N GLY A 451 -17.30 -5.39 11.45
CA GLY A 451 -17.63 -4.04 10.99
C GLY A 451 -18.96 -4.05 10.27
N VAL A 452 -19.91 -3.21 10.68
CA VAL A 452 -21.20 -3.04 9.98
C VAL A 452 -21.42 -1.56 9.72
N VAL A 453 -21.69 -1.22 8.46
CA VAL A 453 -22.04 0.15 8.07
C VAL A 453 -23.48 0.19 7.57
N ILE A 454 -24.26 1.11 8.14
CA ILE A 454 -25.66 1.35 7.78
C ILE A 454 -25.76 2.65 7.00
N ASP A 455 -26.41 2.59 5.84
CA ASP A 455 -26.92 3.77 5.14
C ASP A 455 -28.21 4.21 5.84
N PRO A 456 -28.24 5.34 6.57
CA PRO A 456 -29.42 5.75 7.31
C PRO A 456 -30.57 6.21 6.41
N ILE A 457 -30.27 6.68 5.19
CA ILE A 457 -31.27 7.18 4.26
C ILE A 457 -32.03 6.03 3.62
N LYS A 458 -31.33 4.95 3.26
CA LYS A 458 -31.92 3.75 2.63
C LYS A 458 -32.28 2.69 3.66
N GLY A 459 -31.75 2.83 4.88
CA GLY A 459 -31.89 1.85 5.95
C GLY A 459 -31.33 0.48 5.60
N GLN A 460 -30.28 0.39 4.79
CA GLN A 460 -29.68 -0.90 4.39
C GLN A 460 -28.30 -1.08 4.99
N VAL A 461 -27.84 -2.33 5.07
CA VAL A 461 -26.41 -2.61 5.32
C VAL A 461 -25.67 -2.26 4.04
N ALA A 462 -24.82 -1.25 4.12
CA ALA A 462 -24.00 -0.75 3.02
C ALA A 462 -22.65 -1.47 2.96
N GLU A 463 -22.11 -1.84 4.12
CA GLU A 463 -20.82 -2.53 4.22
C GLU A 463 -20.86 -3.50 5.40
N PHE A 464 -20.18 -4.63 5.23
CA PHE A 464 -19.93 -5.60 6.28
C PHE A 464 -18.51 -6.13 6.13
N LEU A 465 -17.78 -6.21 7.24
CA LEU A 465 -16.45 -6.81 7.31
C LEU A 465 -16.42 -7.78 8.48
N ALA A 466 -15.84 -8.96 8.28
CA ALA A 466 -15.61 -9.93 9.34
C ALA A 466 -14.13 -10.31 9.38
N SER A 467 -13.49 -10.12 10.54
CA SER A 467 -12.16 -10.66 10.82
C SER A 467 -12.17 -11.77 11.87
N VAL A 468 -13.35 -12.22 12.34
CA VAL A 468 -13.46 -13.16 13.46
C VAL A 468 -12.96 -14.57 13.08
N PRO A 469 -12.11 -15.22 13.90
CA PRO A 469 -11.58 -16.54 13.60
C PRO A 469 -12.68 -17.62 13.64
N ALA A 470 -12.54 -18.60 12.77
CA ALA A 470 -13.39 -19.79 12.75
C ALA A 470 -13.30 -20.56 14.07
N GLU A 471 -12.11 -20.63 14.67
CA GLU A 471 -11.84 -21.32 15.93
C GLU A 471 -12.21 -20.50 17.17
N ASP A 472 -12.73 -21.18 18.18
CA ASP A 472 -13.03 -20.57 19.47
C ASP A 472 -11.74 -20.44 20.29
N ARG A 473 -11.30 -19.20 20.49
CA ARG A 473 -10.07 -18.87 21.22
C ARG A 473 -10.40 -18.50 22.67
N LYS A 474 -9.53 -18.90 23.60
CA LYS A 474 -9.66 -18.59 25.03
C LYS A 474 -8.51 -17.71 25.48
N TYR A 475 -8.84 -16.55 26.04
CA TYR A 475 -7.83 -15.63 26.57
C TYR A 475 -7.60 -15.83 28.07
N PRO A 476 -6.32 -15.78 28.54
CA PRO A 476 -6.01 -15.86 29.96
C PRO A 476 -6.53 -14.64 30.71
N VAL A 477 -6.89 -14.80 31.98
CA VAL A 477 -7.23 -13.66 32.86
C VAL A 477 -5.94 -12.94 33.25
N LEU A 478 -5.66 -11.82 32.60
CA LEU A 478 -4.47 -11.01 32.82
C LEU A 478 -4.83 -9.73 33.60
N LYS A 479 -3.86 -9.22 34.37
CA LYS A 479 -4.01 -7.96 35.12
C LYS A 479 -3.05 -6.93 34.55
N PRO A 480 -3.53 -5.75 34.12
CA PRO A 480 -2.64 -4.70 33.66
C PRO A 480 -1.79 -4.17 34.83
N SER A 481 -0.52 -3.87 34.56
CA SER A 481 0.41 -3.24 35.50
C SER A 481 0.70 -1.78 35.16
N VAL A 482 0.35 -1.34 33.95
CA VAL A 482 0.52 0.04 33.47
C VAL A 482 -0.81 0.76 33.42
N THR A 483 -0.76 2.06 33.70
CA THR A 483 -1.90 2.97 33.54
C THR A 483 -1.91 3.58 32.14
N ASP A 484 -3.05 4.05 31.67
CA ASP A 484 -3.17 4.70 30.35
C ASP A 484 -2.23 5.92 30.19
N GLN A 485 -1.94 6.61 31.30
CA GLN A 485 -0.98 7.71 31.32
C GLN A 485 0.47 7.22 31.12
N GLN A 486 0.85 6.11 31.76
CA GLN A 486 2.17 5.50 31.55
C GLN A 486 2.31 4.99 30.11
N VAL A 487 1.24 4.45 29.53
CA VAL A 487 1.21 4.06 28.11
C VAL A 487 1.47 5.28 27.23
N ALA A 488 0.77 6.39 27.45
CA ALA A 488 0.99 7.63 26.69
C ALA A 488 2.46 8.09 26.77
N GLU A 489 3.08 8.01 27.94
CA GLU A 489 4.51 8.35 28.14
C GLU A 489 5.45 7.38 27.42
N ILE A 490 5.16 6.08 27.43
CA ILE A 490 5.92 5.06 26.71
C ILE A 490 5.86 5.32 25.20
N PHE A 491 4.67 5.56 24.63
CA PHE A 491 4.52 5.90 23.22
C PHE A 491 5.24 7.21 22.87
N ALA A 492 5.10 8.26 23.68
CA ALA A 492 5.77 9.55 23.45
C ALA A 492 7.30 9.43 23.43
N LYS A 493 7.87 8.47 24.17
CA LYS A 493 9.31 8.19 24.22
C LYS A 493 9.79 7.40 23.00
N HIS A 494 9.01 6.45 22.49
CA HIS A 494 9.48 5.49 21.50
C HIS A 494 8.99 5.74 20.08
N VAL A 495 7.84 6.40 19.89
CA VAL A 495 7.24 6.66 18.57
C VAL A 495 7.67 8.04 18.06
N PRO A 496 8.47 8.12 17.00
CA PRO A 496 8.90 9.41 16.46
C PRO A 496 7.75 10.14 15.78
N VAL A 497 7.66 11.46 16.01
CA VAL A 497 6.87 12.37 15.18
C VAL A 497 7.80 13.00 14.15
N LYS A 498 7.54 12.79 12.86
CA LYS A 498 8.33 13.32 11.72
C LYS A 498 7.67 14.60 11.21
N LEU A 499 8.49 15.62 10.92
CA LEU A 499 8.09 16.77 10.13
C LEU A 499 8.30 16.42 8.65
N THR A 500 7.27 16.54 7.83
CA THR A 500 7.28 16.11 6.42
C THR A 500 6.40 17.02 5.57
N TYR A 501 6.58 16.96 4.25
CA TYR A 501 5.66 17.56 3.29
C TYR A 501 4.67 16.51 2.78
N ILE A 502 3.38 16.80 2.85
CA ILE A 502 2.33 15.94 2.27
C ILE A 502 1.88 16.59 0.97
N TRP A 503 1.96 15.87 -0.14
CA TRP A 503 1.40 16.34 -1.41
C TRP A 503 -0.08 15.94 -1.50
N PRO A 504 -1.02 16.91 -1.60
CA PRO A 504 -2.44 16.59 -1.73
C PRO A 504 -2.76 15.74 -2.97
N THR A 505 -3.71 14.82 -2.87
CA THR A 505 -4.14 13.97 -4.00
C THR A 505 -5.07 14.71 -4.97
N SER A 506 -5.70 15.80 -4.50
CA SER A 506 -6.54 16.68 -5.33
C SER A 506 -5.73 17.38 -6.42
N SER A 507 -6.26 17.46 -7.64
CA SER A 507 -5.63 18.15 -8.80
C SER A 507 -5.43 19.65 -8.62
N ASP A 508 -6.12 20.28 -7.67
CA ASP A 508 -6.24 21.73 -7.58
C ASP A 508 -5.22 22.37 -6.63
N HIS A 509 -4.18 21.64 -6.25
CA HIS A 509 -3.15 22.12 -5.33
C HIS A 509 -1.75 21.97 -5.91
N ASP A 510 -1.12 23.13 -6.11
CA ASP A 510 0.23 23.27 -6.66
C ASP A 510 1.30 23.37 -5.56
N ALA A 511 0.93 23.15 -4.29
CA ALA A 511 1.86 23.17 -3.16
C ALA A 511 1.66 22.02 -2.17
N PRO A 512 2.76 21.52 -1.59
CA PRO A 512 2.71 20.56 -0.50
C PRO A 512 2.34 21.25 0.82
N ILE A 513 1.72 20.48 1.71
CA ILE A 513 1.38 20.88 3.06
C ILE A 513 2.50 20.45 4.00
N LEU A 514 3.05 21.37 4.78
CA LEU A 514 4.03 21.04 5.82
C LEU A 514 3.30 20.53 7.07
N ALA A 515 3.57 19.29 7.46
CA ALA A 515 2.81 18.59 8.49
C ALA A 515 3.67 17.73 9.42
N TYR A 516 3.14 17.48 10.61
CA TYR A 516 3.64 16.45 11.52
C TYR A 516 2.81 15.17 11.37
N LYS A 517 3.50 14.04 11.22
CA LYS A 517 2.93 12.68 11.20
C LYS A 517 3.72 11.75 12.12
N LEU A 518 3.14 10.62 12.48
CA LEU A 518 3.90 9.54 13.12
C LEU A 518 4.81 8.87 12.10
N ASP A 519 6.02 8.54 12.51
CA ASP A 519 6.89 7.64 11.77
C ASP A 519 6.52 6.20 12.14
N THR A 520 5.72 5.57 11.29
CA THR A 520 5.28 4.18 11.40
C THR A 520 6.04 3.24 10.48
N SER A 521 7.19 3.66 9.93
CA SER A 521 8.00 2.85 9.01
C SER A 521 8.42 1.47 9.57
N LYS A 522 8.46 1.34 10.90
CA LYS A 522 8.76 0.09 11.60
C LYS A 522 7.53 -0.79 11.88
N GLY A 523 6.35 -0.35 11.47
CA GLY A 523 5.07 -0.99 11.76
C GLY A 523 4.20 -0.23 12.76
N TRP A 524 3.10 -0.85 13.16
CA TRP A 524 2.15 -0.21 14.08
C TRP A 524 2.56 -0.43 15.55
N PRO A 525 2.79 0.62 16.34
CA PRO A 525 3.33 0.48 17.69
C PRO A 525 2.30 -0.05 18.70
N THR A 526 2.77 -0.89 19.63
CA THR A 526 1.95 -1.48 20.71
C THR A 526 2.69 -1.47 22.05
N VAL A 527 1.94 -1.50 23.15
CA VAL A 527 2.46 -1.64 24.52
C VAL A 527 1.74 -2.77 25.24
N ASP A 528 2.50 -3.73 25.78
CA ASP A 528 1.99 -4.80 26.63
C ASP A 528 1.45 -4.22 27.94
N ALA A 529 0.18 -4.49 28.25
CA ALA A 529 -0.47 -3.94 29.42
C ALA A 529 -0.02 -4.57 30.74
N VAL A 530 0.56 -5.78 30.71
CA VAL A 530 0.94 -6.58 31.89
C VAL A 530 2.37 -6.27 32.37
N ASN A 531 3.27 -5.88 31.46
CA ASN A 531 4.66 -5.57 31.81
C ASN A 531 5.15 -4.19 31.31
N GLY A 532 4.37 -3.48 30.49
CA GLY A 532 4.73 -2.16 29.96
C GLY A 532 5.79 -2.17 28.86
N SER A 533 6.08 -3.33 28.26
CA SER A 533 7.04 -3.44 27.15
C SER A 533 6.46 -2.83 25.88
N PHE A 534 7.31 -2.10 25.15
CA PHE A 534 6.98 -1.50 23.87
C PHE A 534 7.50 -2.38 22.73
N LYS A 535 6.68 -2.61 21.70
CA LYS A 535 7.10 -3.27 20.47
C LYS A 535 6.52 -2.54 19.25
N TRP A 536 7.27 -2.58 18.16
CA TRP A 536 6.71 -2.29 16.84
C TRP A 536 6.03 -3.57 16.36
N GLY A 537 4.77 -3.49 15.94
CA GLY A 537 4.09 -4.60 15.28
C GLY A 537 4.75 -4.88 13.94
N GLU A 538 4.77 -6.15 13.54
CA GLU A 538 5.09 -6.49 12.16
C GLU A 538 3.88 -6.09 11.31
N TYR A 539 4.06 -5.45 10.14
CA TYR A 539 2.91 -5.41 9.22
C TYR A 539 2.57 -6.87 8.87
N GLU A 540 1.34 -7.29 9.08
CA GLU A 540 0.83 -8.54 8.53
C GLU A 540 0.61 -8.35 7.02
N ASP A 541 0.95 -9.36 6.22
CA ASP A 541 0.89 -9.35 4.75
C ASP A 541 -0.54 -9.35 4.20
#